data_AF-A0A2W6NPF3-F1
#
_entry.id   AF-A0A2W6NPF3-F1
#
_cell.length_a   1.000
_cell.length_b   1.000
_cell.length_c   1.000
_cell.angle_alpha   90.00
_cell.angle_beta   90.00
_cell.angle_gamma   90.00
#
_symmetry.space_group_name_H-M   'P 1'
#
loop_
_entity.id
_entity.type
_entity.pdbx_description
1 polymer ?
#
loop_
_entity_poly.entity_id
_entity_poly.type
_entity_poly.pdbx_seq_one_letter_code
_entity_poly.pdbx_strand_id
1 'polypeptide(L)'
;MLVIDEVYHHTALQISSSDLLYLIERLKVKKENEIDTLKQKIEQFEQKRRAEEVAYQSLSPVRKWFAGRPASHHQAVEYMVQVKERFRKMEQIRRRIRELDLIVERIQLAEQHHQEKIVLTPETIREIRQLSETEDVQA
;
A
#
# COMPACT_ATOMS: atom_id res chain seq x y z
N MET A 1 25.88 1.59 9.18
CA MET A 1 24.87 1.87 10.22
C MET A 1 24.28 0.58 10.72
N LEU A 2 24.11 0.45 12.04
CA LEU A 2 23.54 -0.69 12.73
C LEU A 2 22.04 -0.46 12.92
N VAL A 3 21.23 -1.32 12.32
CA VAL A 3 19.78 -1.33 12.51
C VAL A 3 19.45 -2.23 13.69
N ILE A 4 18.88 -1.65 14.73
CA ILE A 4 18.53 -2.33 15.97
C ILE A 4 17.00 -2.53 16.01
N ASP A 5 16.59 -3.74 16.38
CA ASP A 5 15.19 -4.07 16.61
C ASP A 5 14.66 -3.35 17.87
N GLU A 6 13.55 -2.64 17.75
CA GLU A 6 12.92 -1.93 18.88
C GLU A 6 12.47 -2.85 20.01
N VAL A 7 12.01 -4.07 19.70
CA VAL A 7 11.44 -5.01 20.67
C VAL A 7 12.52 -5.85 21.33
N TYR A 8 13.45 -6.37 20.53
CA TYR A 8 14.45 -7.34 20.99
C TYR A 8 15.83 -6.75 21.21
N HIS A 9 16.05 -5.48 20.84
CA HIS A 9 17.31 -4.74 20.98
C HIS A 9 18.57 -5.44 20.45
N HIS A 10 18.41 -6.38 19.51
CA HIS A 10 19.52 -7.00 18.79
C HIS A 10 19.78 -6.27 17.48
N THR A 11 21.01 -6.36 16.99
CA THR A 11 21.36 -5.89 15.65
C THR A 11 20.67 -6.79 14.62
N ALA A 12 19.70 -6.24 13.91
CA ALA A 12 18.94 -6.98 12.92
C ALA A 12 19.61 -6.96 11.55
N LEU A 13 20.24 -5.84 11.18
CA LEU A 13 20.92 -5.58 9.91
C LEU A 13 22.10 -4.62 10.13
N GLN A 14 23.17 -4.77 9.37
CA GLN A 14 24.26 -3.81 9.27
C GLN A 14 24.39 -3.41 7.80
N ILE A 15 23.99 -2.18 7.46
CA ILE A 15 24.03 -1.66 6.09
C ILE A 15 24.47 -0.20 6.10
N SER A 16 24.96 0.32 4.96
CA SER A 16 25.31 1.74 4.87
C SER A 16 24.05 2.62 5.01
N SER A 17 24.21 3.85 5.48
CA SER A 17 23.09 4.79 5.62
C SER A 17 22.46 5.10 4.25
N SER A 18 23.29 5.22 3.21
CA SER A 18 22.83 5.41 1.83
C SER A 18 22.02 4.23 1.31
N ASP A 19 22.45 3.00 1.58
CA ASP A 19 21.72 1.80 1.11
C ASP A 19 20.40 1.64 1.89
N LEU A 20 20.39 1.96 3.19
CA LEU A 20 19.15 1.96 3.97
C LEU A 20 18.14 2.98 3.43
N LEU A 21 18.60 4.20 3.14
CA LEU A 21 17.75 5.24 2.55
C LEU A 21 17.22 4.81 1.18
N TYR A 22 18.08 4.21 0.34
CA TYR A 22 17.68 3.65 -0.94
C TYR A 22 16.58 2.59 -0.79
N LEU A 23 16.77 1.60 0.10
CA LEU A 23 15.80 0.54 0.34
C LEU A 23 14.45 1.07 0.86
N ILE A 24 14.47 2.08 1.73
CA ILE A 24 13.24 2.71 2.23
C ILE A 24 12.52 3.49 1.14
N GLU A 25 13.24 4.21 0.28
CA GLU A 25 12.63 4.93 -0.84
C GLU A 25 12.02 3.95 -1.85
N ARG A 26 12.71 2.83 -2.13
CA ARG A 26 12.16 1.73 -2.95
C ARG A 26 10.90 1.13 -2.32
N LEU A 27 10.88 0.95 -1.01
CA LEU A 27 9.70 0.49 -0.28
C LEU A 27 8.53 1.46 -0.44
N LYS A 28 8.78 2.77 -0.34
CA LYS A 28 7.76 3.81 -0.57
C LYS A 28 7.19 3.73 -1.98
N VAL A 29 8.04 3.68 -3.00
CA VAL A 29 7.61 3.53 -4.41
C VAL A 29 6.75 2.28 -4.60
N LYS A 30 7.12 1.15 -3.97
CA LYS A 30 6.32 -0.08 -4.02
C LYS A 30 4.93 0.10 -3.39
N LYS A 31 4.84 0.83 -2.27
CA LYS A 31 3.56 1.17 -1.61
C LYS A 31 2.72 2.13 -2.45
N GLU A 32 3.32 3.11 -3.10
CA GLU A 32 2.63 4.03 -4.02
C GLU A 32 2.05 3.29 -5.23
N ASN A 33 2.83 2.38 -5.83
CA ASN A 33 2.36 1.51 -6.90
C ASN A 33 1.17 0.62 -6.45
N GLU A 34 1.17 0.18 -5.19
CA GLU A 34 0.04 -0.57 -4.63
C GLU A 34 -1.23 0.31 -4.53
N ILE A 35 -1.09 1.58 -4.12
CA ILE A 35 -2.19 2.55 -4.12
C ILE A 35 -2.75 2.74 -5.54
N ASP A 36 -1.88 2.92 -6.54
CA ASP A 36 -2.33 3.13 -7.92
C ASP A 36 -3.01 1.88 -8.50
N THR A 37 -2.51 0.69 -8.16
CA THR A 37 -3.18 -0.57 -8.49
C THR A 37 -4.59 -0.64 -7.87
N LEU A 38 -4.75 -0.19 -6.63
CA LEU A 38 -6.07 -0.15 -5.97
C LEU A 38 -7.01 0.86 -6.65
N LYS A 39 -6.51 2.05 -7.03
CA LYS A 39 -7.29 3.05 -7.77
C LYS A 39 -7.78 2.51 -9.10
N GLN A 40 -6.91 1.88 -9.89
CA GLN A 40 -7.27 1.28 -11.18
C GLN A 40 -8.37 0.22 -11.02
N LYS A 41 -8.28 -0.62 -9.98
CA LYS A 41 -9.31 -1.63 -9.70
C LYS A 41 -10.66 -1.02 -9.31
N ILE A 42 -10.66 0.10 -8.58
CA ILE A 42 -11.89 0.85 -8.25
C ILE A 42 -12.48 1.44 -9.54
N GLU A 43 -11.65 2.07 -10.36
CA GLU A 43 -12.07 2.69 -11.60
C GLU A 43 -12.69 1.67 -12.57
N GLN A 44 -12.05 0.52 -12.78
CA GLN A 44 -12.58 -0.57 -13.59
C GLN A 44 -13.93 -1.07 -13.08
N PHE A 45 -14.08 -1.19 -11.76
CA PHE A 45 -15.35 -1.58 -11.14
C PHE A 45 -16.44 -0.55 -11.39
N GLU A 46 -16.15 0.75 -11.23
CA GLU A 46 -17.12 1.81 -11.49
C GLU A 46 -17.49 1.92 -12.97
N GLN A 47 -16.52 1.80 -13.87
CA GLN A 47 -16.76 1.81 -15.31
C GLN A 47 -17.69 0.65 -15.71
N LYS A 48 -17.43 -0.56 -15.20
CA LYS A 48 -18.30 -1.72 -15.41
C LYS A 48 -19.71 -1.47 -14.89
N ARG A 49 -19.86 -0.95 -13.67
CA ARG A 49 -21.16 -0.65 -13.07
C ARG A 49 -21.93 0.39 -13.88
N ARG A 50 -21.28 1.47 -14.32
CA ARG A 50 -21.90 2.50 -15.18
C ARG A 50 -22.36 1.92 -16.51
N ALA A 51 -21.55 1.06 -17.14
CA ALA A 51 -21.92 0.40 -18.38
C ALA A 51 -23.16 -0.50 -18.19
N GLU A 52 -23.23 -1.25 -17.09
CA GLU A 52 -24.40 -2.07 -16.72
C GLU A 52 -25.65 -1.21 -16.48
N GLU A 53 -25.51 -0.08 -15.79
CA GLU A 53 -26.60 0.87 -15.54
C GLU A 53 -27.13 1.48 -16.85
N VAL A 54 -26.25 1.91 -17.75
CA VAL A 54 -26.62 2.47 -19.07
C VAL A 54 -27.27 1.39 -19.95
N ALA A 55 -26.73 0.17 -19.96
CA ALA A 55 -27.30 -0.95 -20.69
C ALA A 55 -28.72 -1.26 -20.17
N TYR A 56 -28.92 -1.32 -18.85
CA TYR A 56 -30.23 -1.53 -18.26
C TYR A 56 -31.19 -0.37 -18.57
N GLN A 57 -30.75 0.87 -18.49
CA GLN A 57 -31.58 2.04 -18.79
C GLN A 57 -32.02 2.09 -20.25
N SER A 58 -31.18 1.66 -21.20
CA SER A 58 -31.50 1.61 -22.63
C SER A 58 -32.48 0.48 -23.02
N LEU A 59 -32.76 -0.48 -22.12
CA LEU A 59 -33.78 -1.50 -22.37
C LEU A 59 -35.19 -0.92 -22.41
N SER A 60 -36.02 -1.49 -23.31
CA SER A 60 -37.45 -1.18 -23.37
C SER A 60 -38.19 -1.64 -22.11
N PRO A 61 -39.35 -1.04 -21.77
CA PRO A 61 -40.11 -1.41 -20.56
C PRO A 61 -40.43 -2.91 -20.47
N VAL A 62 -40.78 -3.53 -21.60
CA VAL A 62 -41.06 -4.97 -21.70
C VAL A 62 -39.80 -5.78 -21.36
N ARG A 63 -38.64 -5.42 -21.92
CA ARG A 63 -37.37 -6.11 -21.63
C ARG A 63 -36.93 -5.92 -20.17
N LYS A 64 -37.16 -4.74 -19.58
CA LYS A 64 -36.88 -4.47 -18.15
C LYS A 64 -37.69 -5.36 -17.23
N TRP A 65 -38.95 -5.65 -17.59
CA TRP A 65 -39.81 -6.54 -16.81
C TRP A 65 -39.28 -7.98 -16.77
N PHE A 66 -38.73 -8.48 -17.89
CA PHE A 66 -38.12 -9.82 -17.96
C PHE A 66 -36.67 -9.87 -17.44
N ALA A 67 -35.97 -8.74 -17.34
CA ALA A 67 -34.54 -8.69 -17.00
C ALA A 67 -34.22 -8.91 -15.50
N GLY A 68 -35.23 -8.99 -14.61
CA GLY A 68 -35.07 -9.36 -13.20
C GLY A 68 -33.92 -8.62 -12.49
N ARG A 69 -34.14 -7.37 -12.07
CA ARG A 69 -33.10 -6.56 -11.41
C ARG A 69 -32.60 -7.28 -10.14
N PRO A 70 -31.28 -7.50 -9.97
CA PRO A 70 -30.75 -8.07 -8.73
C PRO A 70 -31.11 -7.17 -7.54
N ALA A 71 -31.34 -7.78 -6.38
CA ALA A 71 -31.77 -7.05 -5.19
C ALA A 71 -30.74 -5.98 -4.80
N SER A 72 -31.23 -4.77 -4.46
CA SER A 72 -30.42 -3.60 -4.12
C SER A 72 -29.38 -3.87 -3.01
N HIS A 73 -29.67 -4.82 -2.12
CA HIS A 73 -28.77 -5.22 -1.05
C HIS A 73 -27.45 -5.83 -1.56
N HIS A 74 -27.48 -6.68 -2.59
CA HIS A 74 -26.26 -7.28 -3.15
C HIS A 74 -25.34 -6.22 -3.77
N GLN A 75 -25.92 -5.24 -4.45
CA GLN A 75 -25.17 -4.14 -5.05
C GLN A 75 -24.47 -3.26 -4.00
N ALA A 76 -25.11 -3.05 -2.84
CA ALA A 76 -24.53 -2.28 -1.75
C ALA A 76 -23.35 -3.01 -1.07
N VAL A 77 -23.47 -4.33 -0.89
CA VAL A 77 -22.39 -5.17 -0.33
C VAL A 77 -21.21 -5.22 -1.29
N GLU A 78 -21.46 -5.43 -2.58
CA GLU A 78 -20.42 -5.39 -3.61
C GLU A 78 -19.68 -4.06 -3.63
N TYR A 79 -20.41 -2.94 -3.58
CA TYR A 79 -19.78 -1.61 -3.53
C TYR A 79 -18.93 -1.42 -2.27
N MET A 80 -19.41 -1.89 -1.12
CA MET A 80 -18.65 -1.82 0.13
C MET A 80 -17.30 -2.53 0.02
N VAL A 81 -17.28 -3.77 -0.49
CA VAL A 81 -16.05 -4.56 -0.63
C VAL A 81 -15.15 -4.02 -1.74
N GLN A 82 -15.72 -3.74 -2.92
CA GLN A 82 -14.93 -3.37 -4.10
C GLN A 82 -14.41 -1.93 -4.06
N VAL A 83 -15.02 -1.06 -3.26
CA VAL A 83 -14.65 0.36 -3.20
C VAL A 83 -14.24 0.77 -1.80
N LYS A 84 -15.13 0.64 -0.80
CA LYS A 84 -14.88 1.17 0.55
C LYS A 84 -13.71 0.47 1.26
N GLU A 85 -13.61 -0.85 1.16
CA GLU A 85 -12.46 -1.58 1.74
C GLU A 85 -11.15 -1.24 1.04
N ARG A 86 -11.17 -1.05 -0.29
CA ARG A 86 -9.98 -0.62 -1.03
C ARG A 86 -9.54 0.79 -0.64
N PHE A 87 -10.47 1.72 -0.42
CA PHE A 87 -10.15 3.03 0.14
C PHE A 87 -9.52 2.93 1.53
N ARG A 88 -10.06 2.09 2.43
CA ARG A 88 -9.44 1.85 3.74
C ARG A 88 -8.03 1.32 3.62
N LYS A 89 -7.80 0.38 2.69
CA LYS A 89 -6.47 -0.15 2.42
C LYS A 89 -5.51 0.94 1.91
N MET A 90 -5.95 1.79 0.98
CA MET A 90 -5.16 2.94 0.52
C MET A 90 -4.80 3.88 1.67
N GLU A 91 -5.73 4.15 2.59
CA GLU A 91 -5.45 4.98 3.77
C GLU A 91 -4.41 4.36 4.72
N GLN A 92 -4.46 3.04 4.92
CA GLN A 92 -3.45 2.30 5.68
C GLN A 92 -2.08 2.41 5.00
N ILE A 93 -2.02 2.23 3.67
CA ILE A 93 -0.78 2.36 2.91
C ILE A 93 -0.22 3.78 3.00
N ARG A 94 -1.08 4.82 2.92
CA ARG A 94 -0.66 6.22 3.09
C ARG A 94 -0.10 6.51 4.48
N ARG A 95 -0.71 5.95 5.53
CA ARG A 95 -0.17 6.05 6.90
C ARG A 95 1.22 5.42 6.97
N ARG A 96 1.38 4.24 6.36
CA ARG A 96 2.65 3.54 6.30
C ARG A 96 3.72 4.35 5.56
N ILE A 97 3.40 4.99 4.43
CA ILE A 97 4.34 5.88 3.72
C ILE A 97 4.81 7.02 4.63
N ARG A 98 3.89 7.66 5.37
CA ARG A 98 4.26 8.72 6.32
C ARG A 98 5.18 8.21 7.45
N GLU A 99 4.95 7.00 7.94
CA GLU A 99 5.87 6.39 8.91
C GLU A 99 7.26 6.18 8.31
N LEU A 100 7.35 5.76 7.05
CA LEU A 100 8.63 5.62 6.35
C LEU A 100 9.33 6.97 6.15
N ASP A 101 8.59 8.05 5.86
CA ASP A 101 9.14 9.40 5.76
C ASP A 101 9.77 9.84 7.09
N LEU A 102 9.09 9.60 8.22
CA LEU A 102 9.65 9.89 9.55
C LEU A 102 10.91 9.06 9.83
N ILE A 103 10.98 7.83 9.34
CA ILE A 103 12.19 7.01 9.47
C ILE A 103 13.34 7.59 8.63
N VAL A 104 13.07 8.04 7.40
CA VAL A 104 14.07 8.71 6.55
C VAL A 104 14.63 9.94 7.25
N GLU A 105 13.77 10.79 7.81
CA GLU A 105 14.20 11.97 8.57
C GLU A 105 15.10 11.58 9.76
N ARG A 106 14.72 10.52 10.50
CA ARG A 106 15.54 10.00 11.62
C ARG A 106 16.89 9.48 11.16
N ILE A 107 16.98 8.83 10.00
CA ILE A 107 18.26 8.36 9.44
C ILE A 107 19.15 9.54 9.06
N GLN A 108 18.58 10.55 8.39
CA GLN A 108 19.32 11.74 7.99
C GLN A 108 19.86 12.51 9.19
N LEU A 109 19.06 12.67 10.26
CA LEU A 109 19.50 13.27 11.51
C LEU A 109 20.59 12.43 12.19
N ALA A 110 20.44 11.10 12.22
CA ALA A 110 21.45 10.22 12.78
C ALA A 110 22.79 10.34 12.04
N GLU A 111 22.75 10.45 10.70
CA GLU A 111 23.94 10.66 9.87
C GLU A 111 24.63 12.00 10.17
N GLN A 112 23.85 13.08 10.30
CA GLN A 112 24.38 14.41 10.69
C GLN A 112 25.04 14.41 12.07
N HIS A 113 24.54 13.60 13.00
CA HIS A 113 25.10 13.47 14.34
C HIS A 113 26.15 12.35 14.48
N HIS A 114 26.61 11.76 13.36
CA HIS A 114 27.54 10.62 13.33
C HIS A 114 27.08 9.45 14.21
N GLN A 115 25.77 9.26 14.35
CA GLN A 115 25.20 8.13 15.07
C GLN A 115 25.22 6.89 14.18
N GLU A 116 25.97 5.89 14.60
CA GLU A 116 26.08 4.64 13.85
C GLU A 116 24.90 3.68 14.07
N LYS A 117 23.89 4.05 14.86
CA LYS A 117 22.81 3.17 15.30
C LYS A 117 21.45 3.81 15.04
N ILE A 118 20.52 3.03 14.47
CA ILE A 118 19.12 3.40 14.36
C ILE A 118 18.22 2.29 14.88
N VAL A 119 17.19 2.67 15.64
CA VAL A 119 16.17 1.74 16.14
C VAL A 119 14.96 1.78 15.21
N LEU A 120 14.59 0.63 14.65
CA LEU A 120 13.45 0.47 13.75
C LEU A 120 12.47 -0.58 14.30
N THR A 121 11.20 -0.45 13.90
CA THR A 121 10.18 -1.45 14.23
C THR A 121 10.48 -2.78 13.53
N PRO A 122 10.12 -3.93 14.15
CA PRO A 122 10.32 -5.25 13.54
C PRO A 122 9.65 -5.40 12.17
N GLU A 123 8.51 -4.74 11.96
CA GLU A 123 7.80 -4.76 10.67
C GLU A 123 8.63 -4.09 9.57
N THR A 124 9.22 -2.93 9.87
CA THR A 124 10.07 -2.20 8.91
C THR A 124 11.33 -2.99 8.58
N ILE A 125 11.95 -3.61 9.58
CA ILE A 125 13.12 -4.47 9.41
C ILE A 125 12.80 -5.64 8.47
N ARG A 126 11.63 -6.29 8.65
CA ARG A 126 11.19 -7.38 7.78
C ARG A 126 10.96 -6.92 6.35
N GLU A 127 10.30 -5.78 6.15
CA GLU A 127 10.04 -5.23 4.82
C GLU A 127 11.34 -4.86 4.08
N ILE A 128 12.31 -4.26 4.79
CA ILE A 128 13.62 -3.93 4.25
C ILE A 128 14.38 -5.20 3.88
N ARG A 129 14.39 -6.22 4.75
CA ARG A 129 15.07 -7.49 4.48
C ARG A 129 14.50 -8.21 3.25
N GLN A 130 13.17 -8.24 3.12
CA GLN A 130 12.52 -8.81 1.95
C GLN A 130 12.87 -8.07 0.66
N LEU A 131 13.01 -6.74 0.72
CA LEU A 131 13.43 -5.95 -0.42
C LEU A 131 14.91 -6.16 -0.77
N SER A 132 15.81 -6.20 0.21
CA SER A 132 17.23 -6.46 -0.04
C SER A 132 17.46 -7.83 -0.68
N GLU A 133 16.70 -8.85 -0.26
CA GLU A 133 16.74 -10.20 -0.85
C GLU A 133 16.22 -10.24 -2.30
N THR A 134 15.33 -9.32 -2.68
CA THR A 134 14.74 -9.26 -4.03
C THR A 134 15.57 -8.41 -4.98
N GLU A 135 16.32 -7.43 -4.48
CA GLU A 135 17.03 -6.42 -5.28
C GLU A 135 18.54 -6.68 -5.41
N ASP A 136 19.06 -7.87 -5.03
CA ASP A 136 20.49 -8.22 -5.05
C ASP A 136 21.39 -7.15 -4.41
N VAL A 137 20.88 -6.43 -3.40
CA VAL A 137 21.67 -5.51 -2.60
C VAL A 137 22.44 -6.37 -1.60
N GLN A 138 23.65 -6.79 -1.99
CA GLN A 138 24.55 -7.57 -1.15
C GLN A 138 24.78 -6.83 0.18
N ALA A 139 24.38 -7.48 1.27
CA ALA A 139 24.74 -7.12 2.64
C ALA A 139 26.21 -7.43 2.93
#